data_AF-A0A819FX75-F1
#
_entry.id   AF-A0A819FX75-F1
#
_cell.length_a   1.000
_cell.length_b   1.000
_cell.length_c   1.000
_cell.angle_alpha   90.00
_cell.angle_beta   90.00
_cell.angle_gamma   90.00
#
_symmetry.space_group_name_H-M   'P 1'
#
loop_
_entity.id
_entity.type
_entity.pdbx_description
1 polymer ?
#
loop_
_entity_poly.entity_id
_entity_poly.type
_entity_poly.pdbx_seq_one_letter_code
_entity_poly.pdbx_strand_id
1 'polypeptide(L)'
;MEEPLWINILFATSDTGKSTTGINGQFVFSQLLIDCLLRLQSNEMDKKELISYCEKEYENNRTELANLREFEKNYSPDKALWWYTCDSFFYKTLNAALRKQNFHMIFLYRSFISDMHRQLQHYQSKCSIRVYRSQLMSSDELDYLQKSIGQFVSVNSFLSTSSQRQIADFYMGDRAQHMNLERVLFEIDADPKVVTTKPFADISMLSKFADESEVLFMLGSIFRLNSINRDDNQIWIIGMSLSRDDEHSLKQVLRAMKKQNGTGETSLCTFGKVLWKMGKFDLAKKYYIRWVSELSNSNPSLLTAYEDLADIASQQNDYEESVQWRQKLANLKERMPLSKCQKIQTIKSTYHDELKAILFSVNTISHFIRY
;
A
#
# COMPACT_ATOMS: atom_id res chain seq x y z
N MET A 1 0.42 -15.37 -16.65
CA MET A 1 -0.21 -14.45 -15.67
C MET A 1 -1.12 -13.47 -16.40
N GLU A 2 -2.44 -13.60 -16.24
CA GLU A 2 -3.47 -12.78 -16.94
C GLU A 2 -4.07 -11.67 -16.07
N GLU A 3 -3.41 -11.28 -14.97
CA GLU A 3 -4.01 -10.32 -14.02
C GLU A 3 -3.59 -8.86 -14.28
N PRO A 4 -4.55 -7.92 -14.40
CA PRO A 4 -4.27 -6.51 -14.63
C PRO A 4 -3.62 -5.86 -13.41
N LEU A 5 -2.59 -5.03 -13.65
CA LEU A 5 -1.92 -4.25 -12.62
C LEU A 5 -2.81 -3.10 -12.12
N TRP A 6 -2.86 -2.92 -10.80
CA TRP A 6 -3.44 -1.71 -10.23
C TRP A 6 -2.37 -0.63 -10.03
N ILE A 7 -2.50 0.42 -10.82
CA ILE A 7 -1.52 1.50 -10.98
C ILE A 7 -2.09 2.83 -10.46
N ASN A 8 -1.30 3.56 -9.67
CA ASN A 8 -1.55 4.96 -9.33
C ASN A 8 -0.50 5.85 -10.02
N ILE A 9 -0.94 6.90 -10.72
CA ILE A 9 -0.05 7.86 -11.38
C ILE A 9 0.08 9.13 -10.54
N LEU A 10 1.32 9.58 -10.32
CA LEU A 10 1.64 10.85 -9.69
C LEU A 10 1.90 11.91 -10.76
N PHE A 11 1.14 13.01 -10.72
CA PHE A 11 1.39 14.15 -11.59
C PHE A 11 2.28 15.18 -10.90
N ALA A 12 3.43 15.49 -11.51
CA ALA A 12 4.14 16.73 -11.29
C ALA A 12 3.20 17.86 -11.71
N THR A 13 2.77 18.66 -10.74
CA THR A 13 1.77 19.72 -10.91
C THR A 13 2.15 20.62 -12.10
N SER A 14 1.39 20.55 -13.19
CA SER A 14 1.24 21.70 -14.07
C SER A 14 0.33 22.70 -13.35
N ASP A 15 0.59 23.98 -13.57
CA ASP A 15 0.11 25.17 -12.86
C ASP A 15 -1.43 25.42 -12.93
N THR A 16 -2.23 24.37 -13.11
CA THR A 16 -3.68 24.45 -13.19
C THR A 16 -4.29 23.96 -11.88
N GLY A 17 -4.95 24.89 -11.16
CA GLY A 17 -5.53 24.73 -9.83
C GLY A 17 -6.67 23.71 -9.68
N LYS A 18 -6.54 22.51 -10.26
CA LYS A 18 -7.30 21.33 -9.85
C LYS A 18 -6.70 20.83 -8.54
N SER A 19 -7.53 20.80 -7.51
CA SER A 19 -7.18 20.40 -6.14
C SER A 19 -6.11 19.30 -6.09
N THR A 20 -5.00 19.61 -5.45
CA THR A 20 -3.89 18.71 -5.14
C THR A 20 -4.30 17.47 -4.30
N THR A 21 -5.57 17.36 -3.91
CA THR A 21 -6.08 16.36 -2.96
C THR A 21 -6.52 15.03 -3.57
N GLY A 22 -6.87 14.97 -4.87
CA GLY A 22 -7.45 13.76 -5.47
C GLY A 22 -6.41 12.67 -5.79
N ILE A 23 -5.80 12.77 -6.97
CA ILE A 23 -4.93 11.73 -7.53
C ILE A 23 -3.55 11.71 -6.85
N ASN A 24 -2.97 12.90 -6.63
CA ASN A 24 -1.72 13.06 -5.90
C ASN A 24 -1.86 12.63 -4.43
N GLY A 25 -3.05 12.83 -3.83
CA GLY A 25 -3.38 12.32 -2.50
C GLY A 25 -3.42 10.79 -2.45
N GLN A 26 -4.07 10.15 -3.42
CA GLN A 26 -4.16 8.68 -3.48
C GLN A 26 -2.78 8.02 -3.61
N PHE A 27 -1.88 8.60 -4.40
CA PHE A 27 -0.48 8.17 -4.49
C PHE A 27 0.21 8.20 -3.10
N VAL A 28 0.18 9.36 -2.44
CA VAL A 28 0.81 9.56 -1.13
C VAL A 28 0.24 8.63 -0.07
N PHE A 29 -1.08 8.50 0.00
CA PHE A 29 -1.72 7.67 1.01
C PHE A 29 -1.50 6.18 0.76
N SER A 30 -1.41 5.73 -0.49
CA SER A 30 -1.07 4.33 -0.79
C SER A 30 0.34 4.01 -0.28
N GLN A 31 1.31 4.88 -0.53
CA GLN A 31 2.68 4.73 -0.02
C GLN A 31 2.73 4.71 1.53
N LEU A 32 1.92 5.52 2.20
CA LEU A 32 1.81 5.53 3.67
C LEU A 32 1.11 4.30 4.23
N LEU A 33 0.09 3.79 3.54
CA LEU A 33 -0.61 2.59 3.93
C LEU A 33 0.34 1.39 3.92
N ILE A 34 1.12 1.25 2.84
CA ILE A 34 2.10 0.17 2.68
C ILE A 34 3.18 0.25 3.76
N ASP A 35 3.73 1.45 4.00
CA ASP A 35 4.68 1.70 5.08
C ASP A 35 4.11 1.31 6.46
N CYS A 36 2.83 1.64 6.71
CA CYS A 36 2.16 1.27 7.95
C CYS A 36 1.95 -0.24 8.07
N LEU A 37 1.53 -0.92 7.01
CA LEU A 37 1.31 -2.36 6.99
C LEU A 37 2.58 -3.14 7.31
N LEU A 38 3.72 -2.72 6.75
CA LEU A 38 5.03 -3.35 6.97
C LEU A 38 5.57 -3.18 8.40
N ARG A 39 5.08 -2.19 9.15
CA ARG A 39 5.52 -1.90 10.53
C ARG A 39 4.53 -2.37 11.59
N LEU A 40 3.36 -2.89 11.19
CA LEU A 40 2.36 -3.42 12.11
C LEU A 40 2.77 -4.81 12.57
N GLN A 41 2.67 -5.06 13.88
CA GLN A 41 2.96 -6.39 14.40
C GLN A 41 1.96 -7.43 13.93
N SER A 42 2.49 -8.66 13.82
CA SER A 42 1.70 -9.85 13.60
C SER A 42 0.92 -10.22 14.86
N ASN A 43 -0.31 -10.70 14.67
CA ASN A 43 -1.16 -11.19 15.74
C ASN A 43 -1.81 -12.50 15.28
N GLU A 44 -1.74 -13.53 16.12
CA GLU A 44 -2.34 -14.85 15.84
C GLU A 44 -3.85 -14.76 15.64
N MET A 45 -4.52 -13.82 16.30
CA MET A 45 -5.95 -13.58 16.10
C MET A 45 -6.26 -13.14 14.66
N ASP A 46 -5.38 -12.34 14.04
CA ASP A 46 -5.56 -11.91 12.65
C ASP A 46 -5.33 -13.03 11.65
N LYS A 47 -4.37 -13.91 11.95
CA LYS A 47 -4.17 -15.11 11.14
C LYS A 47 -5.42 -15.99 11.18
N LYS A 48 -6.00 -16.22 12.36
CA LYS A 48 -7.25 -16.97 12.50
C LYS A 48 -8.43 -16.31 11.78
N GLU A 49 -8.54 -14.99 11.86
CA GLU A 49 -9.55 -14.22 11.11
C GLU A 49 -9.38 -14.39 9.60
N LEU A 50 -8.15 -14.37 9.09
CA LEU A 50 -7.83 -14.63 7.69
C LEU A 50 -8.24 -16.05 7.26
N ILE A 51 -7.85 -17.07 8.02
CA ILE A 51 -8.17 -18.46 7.71
C ILE A 51 -9.68 -18.65 7.67
N SER A 52 -10.41 -18.17 8.68
CA SER A 52 -11.88 -18.27 8.72
C SER A 52 -12.55 -17.57 7.53
N TYR A 53 -12.02 -16.43 7.09
CA TYR A 53 -12.51 -15.76 5.88
C TYR A 53 -12.29 -16.63 4.63
N CYS A 54 -11.09 -17.19 4.45
CA CYS A 54 -10.76 -18.05 3.32
C CYS A 54 -11.55 -19.36 3.33
N GLU A 55 -11.80 -19.96 4.49
CA GLU A 55 -12.65 -21.16 4.62
C GLU A 55 -14.07 -20.90 4.11
N LYS A 56 -14.63 -19.75 4.45
CA LYS A 56 -15.96 -19.34 3.99
C LYS A 56 -15.98 -19.03 2.50
N GLU A 57 -14.97 -18.33 1.98
CA GLU A 57 -14.88 -17.99 0.56
C GLU A 57 -14.76 -19.25 -0.33
N TYR A 58 -14.04 -20.27 0.14
CA TYR A 58 -13.78 -21.51 -0.58
C TYR A 58 -14.58 -22.71 -0.08
N GLU A 59 -15.70 -22.50 0.63
CA GLU A 59 -16.51 -23.58 1.23
C GLU A 59 -16.88 -24.70 0.24
N ASN A 60 -17.07 -24.35 -1.04
CA ASN A 60 -17.44 -25.26 -2.12
C ASN A 60 -16.24 -25.77 -2.96
N ASN A 61 -15.02 -25.32 -2.65
CA ASN A 61 -13.80 -25.68 -3.39
C ASN A 61 -12.87 -26.55 -2.53
N ARG A 62 -13.01 -27.87 -2.69
CA ARG A 62 -12.23 -28.86 -1.92
C ARG A 62 -10.72 -28.73 -2.11
N THR A 63 -10.26 -28.33 -3.29
CA THR A 63 -8.83 -28.18 -3.60
C THR A 63 -8.23 -27.01 -2.84
N GLU A 64 -8.91 -25.86 -2.85
CA GLU A 64 -8.41 -24.67 -2.13
C GLU A 64 -8.50 -24.84 -0.61
N LEU A 65 -9.52 -25.55 -0.10
CA LEU A 65 -9.59 -25.91 1.31
C LEU A 65 -8.44 -26.85 1.74
N ALA A 66 -8.00 -27.75 0.86
CA ALA A 66 -6.83 -28.60 1.14
C ALA A 66 -5.54 -27.76 1.18
N ASN A 67 -5.35 -26.86 0.22
CA ASN A 67 -4.23 -25.91 0.20
C ASN A 67 -4.21 -25.04 1.47
N LEU A 68 -5.38 -24.59 1.94
CA LEU A 68 -5.53 -23.78 3.15
C LEU A 68 -5.08 -24.53 4.41
N ARG A 69 -5.47 -25.80 4.55
CA ARG A 69 -5.04 -26.65 5.67
C ARG A 69 -3.55 -26.95 5.64
N GLU A 70 -2.99 -27.14 4.45
CA GLU A 70 -1.55 -27.32 4.28
C GLU A 70 -0.80 -26.04 4.66
N PHE A 71 -1.29 -24.89 4.24
CA PHE A 71 -0.76 -23.59 4.61
C PHE A 71 -0.78 -23.39 6.13
N GLU A 72 -1.91 -23.61 6.79
CA GLU A 72 -2.01 -23.42 8.24
C GLU A 72 -1.00 -24.28 9.02
N LYS A 73 -0.74 -25.51 8.55
CA LYS A 73 0.18 -26.44 9.20
C LYS A 73 1.65 -26.15 8.91
N ASN A 74 1.99 -25.78 7.67
CA ASN A 74 3.36 -25.77 7.16
C ASN A 74 3.90 -24.36 6.87
N TYR A 75 3.11 -23.31 7.08
CA TYR A 75 3.56 -21.94 6.84
C TYR A 75 4.74 -21.58 7.74
N SER A 76 5.77 -21.00 7.14
CA SER A 76 6.90 -20.40 7.83
C SER A 76 7.29 -19.08 7.15
N PRO A 77 7.80 -18.08 7.91
CA PRO A 77 8.18 -16.77 7.35
C PRO A 77 9.22 -16.84 6.22
N ASP A 78 10.06 -17.88 6.18
CA ASP A 78 11.05 -18.15 5.12
C ASP A 78 10.43 -18.74 3.84
N LYS A 79 9.17 -19.20 3.88
CA LYS A 79 8.44 -19.75 2.71
C LYS A 79 7.33 -18.84 2.19
N ALA A 80 7.23 -17.61 2.67
CA ALA A 80 6.20 -16.65 2.23
C ALA A 80 6.16 -16.45 0.70
N LEU A 81 7.32 -16.28 0.03
CA LEU A 81 7.36 -16.14 -1.43
C LEU A 81 6.96 -17.43 -2.15
N TRP A 82 7.36 -18.60 -1.62
CA TRP A 82 6.93 -19.89 -2.17
C TRP A 82 5.40 -20.00 -2.18
N TRP A 83 4.75 -19.73 -1.04
CA TRP A 83 3.29 -19.70 -0.93
C TRP A 83 2.63 -18.66 -1.83
N TYR A 84 3.27 -17.51 -2.03
CA TYR A 84 2.77 -16.49 -2.96
C TYR A 84 2.82 -16.95 -4.41
N THR A 85 3.84 -17.70 -4.83
CA THR A 85 3.94 -18.20 -6.21
C THR A 85 3.12 -19.46 -6.48
N CYS A 86 2.62 -20.12 -5.43
CA CYS A 86 1.71 -21.24 -5.58
C CYS A 86 0.35 -20.78 -6.12
N ASP A 87 -0.12 -21.41 -7.20
CA ASP A 87 -1.52 -21.28 -7.66
C ASP A 87 -2.48 -21.85 -6.60
N SER A 88 -2.83 -21.00 -5.65
CA SER A 88 -3.61 -21.33 -4.45
C SER A 88 -4.37 -20.10 -3.96
N PHE A 89 -5.21 -20.31 -2.94
CA PHE A 89 -5.95 -19.25 -2.26
C PHE A 89 -5.07 -18.04 -1.89
N PHE A 90 -3.80 -18.26 -1.51
CA PHE A 90 -2.91 -17.20 -1.03
C PHE A 90 -2.65 -16.15 -2.12
N TYR A 91 -2.15 -16.60 -3.29
CA TYR A 91 -1.94 -15.72 -4.45
C TYR A 91 -3.25 -15.04 -4.87
N LYS A 92 -4.32 -15.82 -5.02
CA LYS A 92 -5.61 -15.36 -5.56
C LYS A 92 -6.25 -14.29 -4.67
N THR A 93 -6.40 -14.57 -3.39
CA THR A 93 -7.10 -13.67 -2.47
C THR A 93 -6.28 -12.43 -2.13
N LEU A 94 -4.95 -12.54 -1.99
CA LEU A 94 -4.10 -11.38 -1.75
C LEU A 94 -4.11 -10.43 -2.97
N ASN A 95 -3.89 -10.93 -4.19
CA ASN A 95 -3.91 -10.08 -5.38
C ASN A 95 -5.31 -9.53 -5.67
N ALA A 96 -6.38 -10.28 -5.39
CA ALA A 96 -7.74 -9.76 -5.44
C ALA A 96 -7.98 -8.64 -4.41
N ALA A 97 -7.50 -8.80 -3.17
CA ALA A 97 -7.62 -7.80 -2.12
C ALA A 97 -6.88 -6.50 -2.47
N LEU A 98 -5.65 -6.62 -3.00
CA LEU A 98 -4.88 -5.48 -3.49
C LEU A 98 -5.64 -4.77 -4.61
N ARG A 99 -6.05 -5.47 -5.68
CA ARG A 99 -6.79 -4.86 -6.82
C ARG A 99 -8.07 -4.14 -6.40
N LYS A 100 -8.88 -4.77 -5.53
CA LYS A 100 -10.16 -4.23 -5.08
C LYS A 100 -10.03 -3.20 -3.95
N GLN A 101 -8.80 -2.90 -3.50
CA GLN A 101 -8.53 -2.08 -2.33
C GLN A 101 -9.28 -2.56 -1.08
N ASN A 102 -9.38 -3.88 -0.89
CA ASN A 102 -9.97 -4.45 0.32
C ASN A 102 -8.97 -4.29 1.47
N PHE A 103 -8.93 -3.09 2.05
CA PHE A 103 -8.01 -2.70 3.11
C PHE A 103 -8.08 -3.61 4.35
N HIS A 104 -9.25 -4.21 4.63
CA HIS A 104 -9.37 -5.16 5.73
C HIS A 104 -8.63 -6.46 5.41
N MET A 105 -8.84 -7.04 4.21
CA MET A 105 -8.08 -8.22 3.79
C MET A 105 -6.59 -7.94 3.68
N ILE A 106 -6.19 -6.79 3.14
CA ILE A 106 -4.78 -6.39 3.08
C ILE A 106 -4.17 -6.30 4.49
N PHE A 107 -4.93 -5.79 5.47
CA PHE A 107 -4.51 -5.77 6.87
C PHE A 107 -4.34 -7.18 7.46
N LEU A 108 -5.23 -8.13 7.14
CA LEU A 108 -5.08 -9.52 7.58
C LEU A 108 -3.84 -10.17 6.96
N TYR A 109 -3.50 -9.80 5.73
CA TYR A 109 -2.30 -10.25 5.03
C TYR A 109 -1.00 -9.56 5.46
N ARG A 110 -1.03 -8.52 6.32
CA ARG A 110 0.12 -7.63 6.58
C ARG A 110 1.38 -8.34 7.08
N SER A 111 1.22 -9.37 7.91
CA SER A 111 2.33 -10.15 8.47
C SER A 111 3.04 -10.91 7.35
N PHE A 112 2.27 -11.57 6.49
CA PHE A 112 2.77 -12.27 5.32
C PHE A 112 3.41 -11.33 4.29
N ILE A 113 2.83 -10.13 4.09
CA ILE A 113 3.42 -9.07 3.26
C ILE A 113 4.79 -8.64 3.82
N SER A 114 4.90 -8.52 5.15
CA SER A 114 6.16 -8.18 5.82
C SER A 114 7.20 -9.30 5.70
N ASP A 115 6.76 -10.56 5.74
CA ASP A 115 7.66 -11.70 5.55
C ASP A 115 8.17 -11.79 4.11
N MET A 116 7.29 -11.56 3.12
CA MET A 116 7.71 -11.43 1.71
C MET A 116 8.66 -10.26 1.49
N HIS A 117 8.39 -9.11 2.12
CA HIS A 117 9.29 -7.95 2.08
C HIS A 117 10.69 -8.31 2.59
N ARG A 118 10.78 -8.97 3.74
CA ARG A 118 12.05 -9.41 4.32
C ARG A 118 12.80 -10.39 3.44
N GLN A 119 12.11 -11.34 2.81
CA GLN A 119 12.72 -12.26 1.86
C GLN A 119 13.26 -11.52 0.63
N LEU A 120 12.46 -10.64 0.03
CA LEU A 120 12.91 -9.84 -1.11
C LEU A 120 14.12 -8.96 -0.74
N GLN A 121 14.16 -8.39 0.47
CA GLN A 121 15.34 -7.66 0.96
C GLN A 121 16.58 -8.56 1.08
N HIS A 122 16.41 -9.80 1.56
CA HIS A 122 17.51 -10.75 1.70
C HIS A 122 18.10 -11.17 0.34
N TYR A 123 17.23 -11.36 -0.65
CA TYR A 123 17.59 -11.77 -2.01
C TYR A 123 17.70 -10.60 -3.00
N GLN A 124 17.81 -9.36 -2.49
CA GLN A 124 17.83 -8.14 -3.31
C GLN A 124 18.83 -8.26 -4.46
N SER A 125 18.35 -7.98 -5.68
CA SER A 125 19.18 -8.01 -6.88
C SER A 125 20.41 -7.11 -6.74
N LYS A 126 21.58 -7.58 -7.19
CA LYS A 126 22.87 -6.87 -7.06
C LYS A 126 23.28 -6.12 -8.32
N CYS A 127 22.73 -6.51 -9.46
CA CYS A 127 23.02 -5.93 -10.76
C CYS A 127 21.78 -5.28 -11.36
N SER A 128 21.98 -4.25 -12.17
CA SER A 128 20.89 -3.67 -12.96
C SER A 128 20.36 -4.73 -13.93
N ILE A 129 19.04 -4.79 -14.06
CA ILE A 129 18.35 -5.80 -14.87
C ILE A 129 17.23 -5.13 -15.65
N ARG A 130 17.01 -5.60 -16.88
CA ARG A 130 15.82 -5.29 -17.66
C ARG A 130 14.86 -6.47 -17.56
N VAL A 131 13.62 -6.18 -17.24
CA VAL A 131 12.56 -7.19 -17.08
C VAL A 131 11.34 -6.83 -17.89
N TYR A 132 10.52 -7.84 -18.15
CA TYR A 132 9.42 -7.80 -19.09
C TYR A 132 8.14 -8.30 -18.45
N ARG A 133 7.02 -7.63 -18.72
CA ARG A 133 5.69 -8.11 -18.34
C ARG A 133 4.67 -7.78 -19.42
N SER A 134 3.92 -8.78 -19.84
CA SER A 134 2.81 -8.61 -20.76
C SER A 134 1.50 -8.42 -20.01
N GLN A 135 0.62 -7.60 -20.56
CA GLN A 135 -0.71 -7.35 -20.02
C GLN A 135 -1.68 -6.91 -21.14
N LEU A 136 -2.96 -7.27 -20.98
CA LEU A 136 -4.05 -6.64 -21.73
C LEU A 136 -4.53 -5.38 -20.99
N MET A 137 -4.70 -4.30 -21.72
CA MET A 137 -5.08 -2.99 -21.17
C MET A 137 -6.16 -2.34 -22.03
N SER A 138 -7.09 -1.63 -21.40
CA SER A 138 -8.10 -0.89 -22.17
C SER A 138 -7.48 0.28 -22.93
N SER A 139 -8.06 0.66 -24.06
CA SER A 139 -7.61 1.84 -24.81
C SER A 139 -7.65 3.12 -23.97
N ASP A 140 -8.65 3.27 -23.09
CA ASP A 140 -8.77 4.42 -22.19
C ASP A 140 -7.61 4.51 -21.18
N GLU A 141 -7.24 3.37 -20.57
CA GLU A 141 -6.08 3.31 -19.66
C GLU A 141 -4.77 3.64 -20.37
N LEU A 142 -4.63 3.14 -21.61
CA LEU A 142 -3.45 3.40 -22.42
C LEU A 142 -3.35 4.88 -22.82
N ASP A 143 -4.44 5.49 -23.26
CA ASP A 143 -4.52 6.92 -23.57
C ASP A 143 -4.17 7.79 -22.36
N TYR A 144 -4.59 7.35 -21.16
CA TYR A 144 -4.26 8.01 -19.91
C TYR A 144 -2.76 7.89 -19.58
N LEU A 145 -2.15 6.72 -19.80
CA LEU A 145 -0.71 6.52 -19.63
C LEU A 145 0.09 7.34 -20.64
N GLN A 146 -0.33 7.42 -21.90
CA GLN A 146 0.33 8.24 -22.93
C GLN A 146 0.39 9.72 -22.55
N LYS A 147 -0.67 10.26 -21.95
CA LYS A 147 -0.70 11.63 -21.42
C LYS A 147 0.18 11.84 -20.19
N SER A 148 0.66 10.74 -19.60
CA SER A 148 1.44 10.72 -18.36
C SER A 148 2.92 10.40 -18.58
N ILE A 149 3.42 10.43 -19.81
CA ILE A 149 4.85 10.22 -20.08
C ILE A 149 5.70 11.24 -19.31
N GLY A 150 6.79 10.76 -18.71
CA GLY A 150 7.67 11.51 -17.83
C GLY A 150 7.25 11.55 -16.36
N GLN A 151 6.01 11.13 -16.05
CA GLN A 151 5.46 11.09 -14.69
C GLN A 151 5.89 9.83 -13.92
N PHE A 152 5.59 9.81 -12.62
CA PHE A 152 5.84 8.64 -11.78
C PHE A 152 4.59 7.78 -11.63
N VAL A 153 4.81 6.48 -11.58
CA VAL A 153 3.79 5.44 -11.56
C VAL A 153 4.09 4.51 -10.39
N SER A 154 3.15 4.37 -9.47
CA SER A 154 3.22 3.42 -8.35
C SER A 154 2.35 2.21 -8.66
N VAL A 155 2.92 1.02 -8.54
CA VAL A 155 2.17 -0.24 -8.66
C VAL A 155 1.78 -0.71 -7.27
N ASN A 156 0.49 -0.76 -6.96
CA ASN A 156 -0.01 -1.08 -5.60
C ASN A 156 -0.26 -2.58 -5.39
N SER A 157 0.21 -3.42 -6.31
CA SER A 157 0.30 -4.86 -6.17
C SER A 157 1.76 -5.29 -6.17
N PHE A 158 2.04 -6.54 -5.80
CA PHE A 158 3.30 -7.15 -6.21
C PHE A 158 3.35 -7.17 -7.74
N LEU A 159 4.50 -6.82 -8.29
CA LEU A 159 4.71 -6.77 -9.73
C LEU A 159 5.64 -7.91 -10.12
N SER A 160 5.03 -8.97 -10.63
CA SER A 160 5.76 -10.12 -11.17
C SER A 160 6.15 -9.85 -12.63
N THR A 161 7.40 -10.12 -12.96
CA THR A 161 8.01 -9.87 -14.27
C THR A 161 8.94 -11.03 -14.61
N SER A 162 9.29 -11.18 -15.89
CA SER A 162 10.32 -12.14 -16.30
C SER A 162 11.57 -11.40 -16.77
N SER A 163 12.75 -11.94 -16.47
CA SER A 163 14.00 -11.46 -17.08
C SER A 163 14.12 -11.83 -18.56
N GLN A 164 13.28 -12.77 -19.04
CA GLN A 164 13.26 -13.22 -20.42
C GLN A 164 12.06 -12.65 -21.17
N ARG A 165 12.33 -11.86 -22.22
CA ARG A 165 11.27 -11.29 -23.07
C ARG A 165 10.36 -12.35 -23.69
N GLN A 166 10.94 -13.49 -24.11
CA GLN A 166 10.19 -14.59 -24.74
C GLN A 166 9.11 -15.18 -23.82
N ILE A 167 9.39 -15.28 -22.51
CA ILE A 167 8.42 -15.76 -21.52
C ILE A 167 7.27 -14.74 -21.40
N ALA A 168 7.58 -13.44 -21.34
CA ALA A 168 6.55 -12.41 -21.32
C ALA A 168 5.68 -12.44 -22.59
N ASP A 169 6.29 -12.60 -23.76
CA ASP A 169 5.58 -12.70 -25.04
C ASP A 169 4.68 -13.94 -25.10
N PHE A 170 5.10 -15.06 -24.48
CA PHE A 170 4.26 -16.27 -24.36
C PHE A 170 2.99 -16.03 -23.52
N TYR A 171 3.08 -15.22 -22.45
CA TYR A 171 1.93 -14.84 -21.64
C TYR A 171 1.08 -13.70 -22.24
N MET A 172 1.38 -13.27 -23.47
CA MET A 172 0.59 -12.26 -24.17
C MET A 172 -0.75 -12.85 -24.61
N GLY A 173 -1.84 -12.48 -23.92
CA GLY A 173 -3.18 -13.02 -24.15
C GLY A 173 -3.73 -12.83 -25.58
N ASP A 174 -4.75 -13.63 -25.95
CA ASP A 174 -5.40 -13.52 -27.26
C ASP A 174 -6.32 -12.27 -27.34
N ARG A 175 -6.19 -11.49 -28.42
CA ARG A 175 -7.06 -10.32 -28.67
C ARG A 175 -8.51 -10.74 -28.97
N ALA A 176 -8.69 -11.96 -29.48
CA ALA A 176 -9.95 -12.41 -30.08
C ALA A 176 -11.17 -12.40 -29.14
N GLN A 177 -10.98 -12.34 -27.82
CA GLN A 177 -12.08 -12.43 -26.85
C GLN A 177 -12.59 -11.06 -26.35
N HIS A 178 -11.90 -9.94 -26.63
CA HIS A 178 -12.22 -8.65 -25.99
C HIS A 178 -12.06 -7.45 -26.95
N MET A 179 -13.18 -6.91 -27.45
CA MET A 179 -13.19 -5.89 -28.52
C MET A 179 -12.51 -4.54 -28.19
N ASN A 180 -12.13 -4.27 -26.93
CA ASN A 180 -11.55 -2.98 -26.49
C ASN A 180 -10.23 -3.12 -25.70
N LEU A 181 -9.53 -4.26 -25.83
CA LEU A 181 -8.25 -4.49 -25.14
C LEU A 181 -7.08 -4.47 -26.12
N GLU A 182 -6.05 -3.71 -25.75
CA GLU A 182 -4.79 -3.63 -26.45
C GLU A 182 -3.73 -4.51 -25.77
N ARG A 183 -2.83 -5.07 -26.58
CA ARG A 183 -1.66 -5.82 -26.10
C ARG A 183 -0.57 -4.85 -25.69
N VAL A 184 -0.12 -4.98 -24.45
CA VAL A 184 0.90 -4.12 -23.86
C VAL A 184 2.06 -4.97 -23.33
N LEU A 185 3.28 -4.58 -23.66
CA LEU A 185 4.52 -5.09 -23.10
C LEU A 185 5.19 -4.00 -22.27
N PHE A 186 5.36 -4.23 -20.98
CA PHE A 186 6.18 -3.39 -20.12
C PHE A 186 7.64 -3.80 -20.24
N GLU A 187 8.51 -2.85 -20.55
CA GLU A 187 9.97 -2.97 -20.45
C GLU A 187 10.44 -2.13 -19.28
N ILE A 188 10.95 -2.77 -18.24
CA ILE A 188 11.30 -2.11 -16.99
C ILE A 188 12.80 -2.23 -16.75
N ASP A 189 13.49 -1.09 -16.73
CA ASP A 189 14.88 -0.99 -16.30
C ASP A 189 14.94 -0.82 -14.78
N ALA A 190 15.51 -1.79 -14.08
CA ALA A 190 15.63 -1.79 -12.63
C ALA A 190 17.10 -1.75 -12.21
N ASP A 191 17.52 -0.61 -11.63
CA ASP A 191 18.84 -0.48 -10.99
C ASP A 191 18.70 -0.72 -9.48
N PRO A 192 19.35 -1.73 -8.89
CA PRO A 192 19.27 -1.96 -7.45
C PRO A 192 19.87 -0.83 -6.60
N LYS A 193 20.71 0.04 -7.16
CA LYS A 193 21.29 1.18 -6.42
C LYS A 193 20.25 2.26 -6.07
N VAL A 194 19.15 2.31 -6.80
CA VAL A 194 18.05 3.26 -6.53
C VAL A 194 17.09 2.73 -5.46
N VAL A 195 17.11 1.42 -5.17
CA VAL A 195 16.24 0.80 -4.18
C VAL A 195 16.62 1.27 -2.78
N THR A 196 15.63 1.76 -2.04
CA THR A 196 15.80 2.14 -0.63
C THR A 196 14.90 1.33 0.28
N THR A 197 13.58 1.34 0.05
CA THR A 197 12.62 0.65 0.96
C THR A 197 11.86 -0.50 0.32
N LYS A 198 11.74 -0.54 -1.01
CA LYS A 198 10.92 -1.50 -1.74
C LYS A 198 11.81 -2.40 -2.60
N PRO A 199 12.20 -3.57 -2.07
CA PRO A 199 13.12 -4.45 -2.76
C PRO A 199 12.51 -5.09 -4.00
N PHE A 200 13.39 -5.60 -4.85
CA PHE A 200 13.03 -6.54 -5.90
C PHE A 200 14.13 -7.59 -6.02
N ALA A 201 13.74 -8.81 -6.36
CA ALA A 201 14.65 -9.95 -6.43
C ALA A 201 14.22 -10.90 -7.54
N ASP A 202 15.20 -11.60 -8.11
CA ASP A 202 14.96 -12.85 -8.81
C ASP A 202 14.53 -13.90 -7.77
N ILE A 203 13.33 -14.43 -7.95
CA ILE A 203 12.73 -15.39 -7.03
C ILE A 203 12.67 -16.80 -7.60
N SER A 204 13.35 -17.11 -8.71
CA SER A 204 13.36 -18.46 -9.30
C SER A 204 13.78 -19.56 -8.32
N MET A 205 14.68 -19.26 -7.38
CA MET A 205 15.13 -20.23 -6.37
C MET A 205 14.15 -20.39 -5.20
N LEU A 206 13.16 -19.49 -5.07
CA LEU A 206 12.19 -19.44 -3.98
C LEU A 206 10.78 -19.79 -4.44
N SER A 207 10.50 -19.62 -5.74
CA SER A 207 9.22 -19.87 -6.34
C SER A 207 8.95 -21.36 -6.47
N LYS A 208 7.67 -21.72 -6.58
CA LYS A 208 7.27 -23.06 -6.98
C LYS A 208 7.64 -23.37 -8.43
N PHE A 209 7.81 -22.35 -9.27
CA PHE A 209 8.08 -22.44 -10.69
C PHE A 209 9.45 -21.81 -11.01
N ALA A 210 10.52 -22.57 -10.82
CA ALA A 210 11.88 -22.05 -10.97
C ALA A 210 12.21 -21.61 -12.41
N ASP A 211 11.58 -22.24 -13.40
CA ASP A 211 11.87 -22.05 -14.82
C ASP A 211 11.32 -20.72 -15.39
N GLU A 212 10.45 -20.00 -14.67
CA GLU A 212 9.83 -18.76 -15.16
C GLU A 212 10.78 -17.54 -15.16
N SER A 213 11.97 -17.69 -14.57
CA SER A 213 12.95 -16.60 -14.40
C SER A 213 12.30 -15.34 -13.82
N GLU A 214 11.48 -15.56 -12.79
CA GLU A 214 10.57 -14.57 -12.23
C GLU A 214 11.35 -13.57 -11.38
N VAL A 215 11.22 -12.29 -11.72
CA VAL A 215 11.70 -11.17 -10.91
C VAL A 215 10.48 -10.48 -10.30
N LEU A 216 10.40 -10.47 -8.97
CA LEU A 216 9.28 -9.91 -8.21
C LEU A 216 9.67 -8.58 -7.57
N PHE A 217 8.87 -7.54 -7.83
CA PHE A 217 8.99 -6.24 -7.17
C PHE A 217 8.01 -6.13 -6.01
N MET A 218 8.48 -5.55 -4.92
CA MET A 218 7.65 -5.27 -3.75
C MET A 218 6.48 -4.34 -4.12
N LEU A 219 5.32 -4.60 -3.53
CA LEU A 219 4.16 -3.73 -3.68
C LEU A 219 4.47 -2.28 -3.26
N GLY A 220 3.94 -1.34 -4.03
CA GLY A 220 4.22 0.09 -3.90
C GLY A 220 5.47 0.57 -4.63
N SER A 221 6.16 -0.29 -5.39
CA SER A 221 7.32 0.11 -6.20
C SER A 221 6.95 1.26 -7.15
N ILE A 222 7.84 2.25 -7.22
CA ILE A 222 7.63 3.48 -7.99
C ILE A 222 8.54 3.43 -9.21
N PHE A 223 7.96 3.76 -10.36
CA PHE A 223 8.64 3.75 -11.65
C PHE A 223 8.40 5.08 -12.35
N ARG A 224 9.39 5.53 -13.12
CA ARG A 224 9.22 6.64 -14.05
C ARG A 224 8.76 6.08 -15.38
N LEU A 225 7.69 6.65 -15.93
CA LEU A 225 7.21 6.33 -17.26
C LEU A 225 8.05 7.08 -18.30
N ASN A 226 8.82 6.36 -19.11
CA ASN A 226 9.79 6.96 -20.03
C ASN A 226 9.23 7.16 -21.43
N SER A 227 8.57 6.14 -21.96
CA SER A 227 8.06 6.14 -23.34
C SER A 227 6.93 5.14 -23.50
N ILE A 228 6.04 5.42 -24.45
CA ILE A 228 5.02 4.49 -24.90
C ILE A 228 5.02 4.52 -26.43
N ASN A 229 5.41 3.41 -27.05
CA ASN A 229 5.53 3.28 -28.49
C ASN A 229 4.76 2.05 -28.95
N ARG A 230 4.30 2.03 -30.21
CA ARG A 230 3.70 0.84 -30.81
C ARG A 230 4.71 0.18 -31.74
N ASP A 231 4.89 -1.13 -31.61
CA ASP A 231 5.74 -1.89 -32.51
C ASP A 231 5.01 -2.34 -33.79
N ASP A 232 5.77 -2.92 -34.73
CA ASP A 232 5.24 -3.40 -36.01
C ASP A 232 4.19 -4.51 -35.84
N ASN A 233 4.27 -5.27 -34.74
CA ASN A 233 3.34 -6.33 -34.38
C ASN A 233 2.06 -5.80 -33.68
N GLN A 234 1.84 -4.49 -33.68
CA GLN A 234 0.72 -3.81 -33.02
C GLN A 234 0.71 -3.95 -31.48
N ILE A 235 1.86 -4.25 -30.88
CA ILE A 235 2.04 -4.33 -29.43
C ILE A 235 2.51 -2.97 -28.92
N TRP A 236 1.89 -2.47 -27.86
CA TRP A 236 2.32 -1.25 -27.20
C TRP A 236 3.45 -1.57 -26.23
N ILE A 237 4.63 -1.01 -26.48
CA ILE A 237 5.80 -1.12 -25.62
C ILE A 237 5.83 0.08 -24.69
N ILE A 238 5.68 -0.20 -23.39
CA ILE A 238 5.73 0.79 -22.32
C ILE A 238 7.09 0.68 -21.61
N GLY A 239 7.96 1.65 -21.87
CA GLY A 239 9.27 1.75 -21.25
C GLY A 239 9.21 2.47 -19.91
N MET A 240 9.71 1.84 -18.85
CA MET A 240 9.71 2.36 -17.49
C MET A 240 11.08 2.15 -16.82
N SER A 241 11.41 3.01 -15.86
CA SER A 241 12.61 2.83 -15.03
C SER A 241 12.25 2.86 -13.55
N LEU A 242 12.77 1.92 -12.78
CA LEU A 242 12.66 1.94 -11.33
C LEU A 242 13.21 3.26 -10.79
N SER A 243 12.45 3.90 -9.89
CA SER A 243 12.78 5.21 -9.34
C SER A 243 12.96 5.13 -7.83
N ARG A 244 13.72 6.08 -7.27
CA ARG A 244 13.87 6.18 -5.82
C ARG A 244 12.58 6.69 -5.19
N ASP A 245 12.30 6.23 -3.99
CA ASP A 245 11.17 6.73 -3.17
C ASP A 245 11.26 8.24 -2.84
N ASP A 246 12.40 8.88 -3.08
CA ASP A 246 12.64 10.30 -2.77
C ASP A 246 13.01 11.17 -3.97
N GLU A 247 12.76 10.71 -5.20
CA GLU A 247 13.01 11.49 -6.41
C GLU A 247 11.80 12.31 -6.89
N HIS A 248 10.61 12.05 -6.34
CA HIS A 248 9.39 12.69 -6.80
C HIS A 248 9.04 13.97 -6.02
N SER A 249 8.19 14.82 -6.63
CA SER A 249 7.78 16.14 -6.09
C SER A 249 7.18 16.05 -4.68
N LEU A 250 6.44 14.98 -4.37
CA LEU A 250 5.80 14.76 -3.07
C LEU A 250 6.70 14.14 -1.98
N LYS A 251 8.01 14.02 -2.19
CA LYS A 251 8.92 13.40 -1.22
C LYS A 251 8.90 14.07 0.15
N GLN A 252 8.78 15.40 0.19
CA GLN A 252 8.75 16.16 1.44
C GLN A 252 7.46 15.87 2.20
N VAL A 253 6.33 15.78 1.50
CA VAL A 253 5.03 15.42 2.08
C VAL A 253 5.06 14.00 2.64
N LEU A 254 5.58 13.03 1.87
CA LEU A 254 5.73 11.65 2.36
C LEU A 254 6.65 11.58 3.58
N ARG A 255 7.82 12.23 3.55
CA ARG A 255 8.74 12.26 4.70
C ARG A 255 8.10 12.88 5.94
N ALA A 256 7.38 13.99 5.78
CA ALA A 256 6.69 14.65 6.89
C ALA A 256 5.59 13.75 7.48
N MET A 257 4.78 13.11 6.63
CA MET A 257 3.72 12.20 7.08
C MET A 257 4.27 10.93 7.72
N LYS A 258 5.36 10.35 7.19
CA LYS A 258 6.06 9.22 7.83
C LYS A 258 6.61 9.61 9.20
N LYS A 259 7.21 10.80 9.34
CA LYS A 259 7.71 11.30 10.63
C LYS A 259 6.59 11.41 11.68
N GLN A 260 5.39 11.85 11.29
CA GLN A 260 4.22 11.88 12.18
C GLN A 260 3.77 10.49 12.63
N ASN A 261 3.92 9.49 11.76
CA ASN A 261 3.52 8.10 12.01
C ASN A 261 4.60 7.27 12.74
N GLY A 262 5.72 7.89 13.12
CA GLY A 262 6.88 7.23 13.72
C GLY A 262 7.69 6.37 12.73
N THR A 263 8.92 6.03 13.13
CA THR A 263 9.87 5.26 12.30
C THR A 263 10.05 3.81 12.73
N GLY A 264 9.48 3.42 13.87
CA GLY A 264 9.58 2.06 14.41
C GLY A 264 8.29 1.25 14.22
N GLU A 265 8.10 0.24 15.06
CA GLU A 265 6.85 -0.49 15.17
C GLU A 265 5.65 0.48 15.26
N THR A 266 4.58 0.16 14.54
CA THR A 266 3.38 0.98 14.49
C THR A 266 2.19 0.30 15.16
N SER A 267 1.13 1.06 15.40
CA SER A 267 -0.06 0.60 16.12
C SER A 267 -1.31 0.67 15.26
N LEU A 268 -2.36 -0.01 15.72
CA LEU A 268 -3.70 0.10 15.13
C LEU A 268 -4.22 1.55 15.13
N CYS A 269 -3.78 2.39 16.08
CA CYS A 269 -4.06 3.83 16.04
C CYS A 269 -3.52 4.49 14.78
N THR A 270 -2.24 4.27 14.47
CA THR A 270 -1.60 4.85 13.28
C THR A 270 -2.28 4.33 12.01
N PHE A 271 -2.63 3.05 11.97
CA PHE A 271 -3.37 2.46 10.86
C PHE A 271 -4.75 3.10 10.68
N GLY A 272 -5.50 3.26 11.76
CA GLY A 272 -6.78 3.97 11.79
C GLY A 272 -6.66 5.42 11.30
N LYS A 273 -5.59 6.14 11.70
CA LYS A 273 -5.30 7.50 11.21
C LYS A 273 -5.03 7.56 9.72
N VAL A 274 -4.27 6.61 9.17
CA VAL A 274 -4.02 6.53 7.72
C VAL A 274 -5.33 6.30 6.97
N LEU A 275 -6.15 5.34 7.42
CA LEU A 275 -7.46 5.07 6.83
C LEU A 275 -8.40 6.27 6.92
N TRP A 276 -8.40 6.98 8.04
CA TRP A 276 -9.18 8.20 8.21
C TRP A 276 -8.75 9.28 7.23
N LYS A 277 -7.44 9.53 7.09
CA LYS A 277 -6.89 10.48 6.11
C LYS A 277 -7.20 10.09 4.65
N MET A 278 -7.39 8.80 4.39
CA MET A 278 -7.86 8.27 3.10
C MET A 278 -9.38 8.41 2.87
N GLY A 279 -10.12 8.96 3.83
CA GLY A 279 -11.58 9.06 3.78
C GLY A 279 -12.31 7.74 4.03
N LYS A 280 -11.62 6.70 4.54
CA LYS A 280 -12.19 5.38 4.83
C LYS A 280 -12.71 5.35 6.28
N PHE A 281 -13.71 6.19 6.56
CA PHE A 281 -14.20 6.47 7.91
C PHE A 281 -14.68 5.22 8.66
N ASP A 282 -15.56 4.40 8.06
CA ASP A 282 -16.09 3.19 8.70
C ASP A 282 -14.98 2.21 9.08
N LEU A 283 -13.99 2.07 8.21
CA LEU A 283 -12.87 1.18 8.45
C LEU A 283 -11.91 1.75 9.49
N ALA A 284 -11.64 3.05 9.46
CA ALA A 284 -10.87 3.72 10.50
C ALA A 284 -11.52 3.49 11.87
N LYS A 285 -12.83 3.71 11.97
CA LYS A 285 -13.63 3.46 13.17
C LYS A 285 -13.55 2.00 13.63
N LYS A 286 -13.68 1.02 12.72
CA LYS A 286 -13.49 -0.42 13.03
C LYS A 286 -12.15 -0.66 13.72
N TYR A 287 -11.06 -0.12 13.19
CA TYR A 287 -9.73 -0.33 13.77
C TYR A 287 -9.47 0.47 15.04
N TYR A 288 -10.06 1.65 15.20
CA TYR A 288 -10.03 2.36 16.49
C TYR A 288 -10.78 1.59 17.58
N ILE A 289 -11.97 1.06 17.28
CA ILE A 289 -12.74 0.25 18.23
C ILE A 289 -11.95 -1.02 18.61
N ARG A 290 -11.36 -1.69 17.61
CA ARG A 290 -10.49 -2.84 17.85
C ARG A 290 -9.31 -2.47 18.75
N TRP A 291 -8.63 -1.37 18.43
CA TRP A 291 -7.52 -0.87 19.25
C TRP A 291 -7.96 -0.58 20.69
N VAL A 292 -9.09 0.10 20.89
CA VAL A 292 -9.66 0.37 22.22
C VAL A 292 -9.92 -0.93 22.99
N SER A 293 -10.40 -1.98 22.33
CA SER A 293 -10.69 -3.26 22.98
C SER A 293 -9.43 -4.01 23.43
N GLU A 294 -8.28 -3.73 22.82
CA GLU A 294 -6.97 -4.29 23.17
C GLU A 294 -6.25 -3.48 24.27
N LEU A 295 -6.73 -2.26 24.58
CA LEU A 295 -6.16 -1.41 25.62
C LEU A 295 -6.73 -1.73 27.01
N SER A 296 -5.89 -1.64 28.04
CA SER A 296 -6.36 -1.70 29.43
C SER A 296 -7.14 -0.43 29.80
N ASN A 297 -8.12 -0.55 30.70
CA ASN A 297 -9.01 0.55 31.12
C ASN A 297 -8.28 1.79 31.70
N SER A 298 -7.00 1.66 32.06
CA SER A 298 -6.19 2.77 32.59
C SER A 298 -5.16 3.29 31.57
N ASN A 299 -5.21 2.85 30.32
CA ASN A 299 -4.26 3.27 29.29
C ASN A 299 -4.57 4.70 28.81
N PRO A 300 -3.63 5.65 28.91
CA PRO A 300 -3.85 7.03 28.47
C PRO A 300 -4.21 7.17 26.98
N SER A 301 -3.83 6.21 26.14
CA SER A 301 -4.15 6.18 24.71
C SER A 301 -5.65 6.13 24.43
N LEU A 302 -6.46 5.66 25.39
CA LEU A 302 -7.92 5.68 25.31
C LEU A 302 -8.47 7.12 25.15
N LEU A 303 -7.81 8.12 25.74
CA LEU A 303 -8.21 9.52 25.57
C LEU A 303 -8.13 9.94 24.10
N THR A 304 -7.02 9.61 23.44
CA THR A 304 -6.83 9.89 22.01
C THR A 304 -7.79 9.08 21.15
N ALA A 305 -8.01 7.80 21.49
CA ALA A 305 -8.93 6.96 20.73
C ALA A 305 -10.38 7.48 20.76
N TYR A 306 -10.88 7.91 21.93
CA TYR A 306 -12.24 8.45 22.04
C TYR A 306 -12.39 9.83 21.38
N GLU A 307 -11.34 10.65 21.43
CA GLU A 307 -11.28 11.93 20.69
C GLU A 307 -11.37 11.67 19.18
N ASP A 308 -10.49 10.80 18.66
CA ASP A 308 -10.45 10.46 17.23
C ASP A 308 -11.77 9.79 16.76
N LEU A 309 -12.38 8.91 17.56
CA LEU A 309 -13.69 8.29 17.27
C LEU A 309 -14.83 9.32 17.22
N ALA A 310 -14.84 10.27 18.16
CA ALA A 310 -15.84 11.33 18.17
C ALA A 310 -15.73 12.23 16.93
N ASP A 311 -14.50 12.55 16.51
CA ASP A 311 -14.25 13.38 15.35
C ASP A 311 -14.61 12.67 14.04
N ILE A 312 -14.30 11.37 13.92
CA ILE A 312 -14.74 10.56 12.79
C ILE A 312 -16.27 10.55 12.69
N ALA A 313 -16.97 10.29 13.81
CA ALA A 313 -18.44 10.29 13.83
C ALA A 313 -19.03 11.66 13.45
N SER A 314 -18.45 12.76 13.96
CA SER A 314 -18.83 14.13 13.56
C SER A 314 -18.66 14.34 12.05
N GLN A 315 -17.54 13.90 11.47
CA GLN A 315 -17.30 14.03 10.03
C GLN A 315 -18.24 13.18 9.17
N GLN A 316 -18.74 12.07 9.70
CA GLN A 316 -19.78 11.25 9.06
C GLN A 316 -21.20 11.81 9.26
N ASN A 317 -21.36 12.94 9.97
CA ASN A 317 -22.65 13.50 10.40
C ASN A 317 -23.43 12.61 11.39
N ASP A 318 -22.77 11.64 12.03
CA ASP A 318 -23.35 10.87 13.14
C ASP A 318 -23.10 11.61 14.46
N TYR A 319 -23.89 12.66 14.68
CA TYR A 319 -23.75 13.53 15.84
C TYR A 319 -24.10 12.82 17.15
N GLU A 320 -25.04 11.87 17.12
CA GLU A 320 -25.42 11.10 18.30
C GLU A 320 -24.25 10.25 18.78
N GLU A 321 -23.65 9.47 17.88
CA GLU A 321 -22.50 8.67 18.24
C GLU A 321 -21.30 9.54 18.65
N SER A 322 -21.10 10.67 17.97
CA SER A 322 -20.05 11.62 18.34
C SER A 322 -20.21 12.11 19.78
N VAL A 323 -21.44 12.43 20.21
CA VAL A 323 -21.74 12.81 21.60
C VAL A 323 -21.44 11.66 22.55
N GLN A 324 -21.83 10.42 22.22
CA GLN A 324 -21.55 9.25 23.06
C GLN A 324 -20.04 9.05 23.29
N TRP A 325 -19.22 9.18 22.24
CA TRP A 325 -17.76 9.08 22.36
C TRP A 325 -17.17 10.23 23.19
N ARG A 326 -17.66 11.47 23.02
CA ARG A 326 -17.23 12.61 23.85
C ARG A 326 -17.60 12.44 25.32
N GLN A 327 -18.75 11.83 25.60
CA GLN A 327 -19.17 11.55 26.97
C GLN A 327 -18.29 10.48 27.64
N LYS A 328 -17.93 9.42 26.90
CA LYS A 328 -16.93 8.44 27.35
C LYS A 328 -15.57 9.09 27.62
N LEU A 329 -15.14 10.01 26.75
CA LEU A 329 -13.91 10.79 26.92
C LEU A 329 -13.94 11.65 28.19
N ALA A 330 -15.04 12.36 28.47
CA ALA A 330 -15.21 13.17 29.67
C ALA A 330 -15.13 12.32 30.95
N ASN A 331 -15.90 11.22 31.00
CA ASN A 331 -15.90 10.29 32.13
C ASN A 331 -14.50 9.69 32.40
N LEU A 332 -13.73 9.41 31.35
CA LEU A 332 -12.37 8.89 31.48
C LEU A 332 -11.40 9.94 32.06
N LYS A 333 -11.54 11.20 31.63
CA LYS A 333 -10.73 12.32 32.15
C LYS A 333 -10.96 12.57 33.64
N GLU A 334 -12.21 12.43 34.10
CA GLU A 334 -12.55 12.57 35.53
C GLU A 334 -11.94 11.46 36.41
N ARG A 335 -11.79 10.25 35.85
CA ARG A 335 -11.26 9.09 36.59
C ARG A 335 -9.73 8.98 36.56
N MET A 336 -9.04 9.68 35.65
CA MET A 336 -7.58 9.64 35.54
C MET A 336 -6.91 10.74 36.38
N PRO A 337 -5.87 10.44 37.20
CA PRO A 337 -5.15 11.46 37.95
C PRO A 337 -4.49 12.50 37.02
N LEU A 338 -4.65 13.78 37.35
CA LEU A 338 -4.15 14.96 36.60
C LEU A 338 -2.66 14.88 36.17
N SER A 339 -1.82 14.20 36.95
CA SER A 339 -0.38 14.02 36.67
C SER A 339 -0.07 13.19 35.41
N LYS A 340 -0.98 12.31 34.98
CA LYS A 340 -0.85 11.54 33.71
C LYS A 340 -1.43 12.28 32.49
N CYS A 341 -2.43 13.15 32.69
CA CYS A 341 -3.05 13.94 31.62
C CYS A 341 -2.16 15.08 31.12
N GLN A 342 -1.40 15.74 32.02
CA GLN A 342 -0.57 16.90 31.67
C GLN A 342 0.61 16.56 30.73
N LYS A 343 1.25 15.40 30.88
CA LYS A 343 2.35 14.97 29.99
C LYS A 343 1.93 14.88 28.51
N ILE A 344 0.65 14.59 28.23
CA ILE A 344 0.15 14.44 26.85
C ILE A 344 -0.27 15.79 26.25
N GLN A 345 -0.82 16.70 27.06
CA GLN A 345 -1.16 18.06 26.61
C GLN A 345 0.08 18.90 26.28
N THR A 346 1.15 18.79 27.07
CA THR A 346 2.42 19.48 26.79
C THR A 346 3.06 18.98 25.50
N ILE A 347 3.00 17.66 25.23
CA ILE A 347 3.49 17.10 23.97
C ILE A 347 2.66 17.62 22.78
N LYS A 348 1.32 17.63 22.89
CA LYS A 348 0.44 18.17 21.82
C LYS A 348 0.68 19.66 21.55
N SER A 349 0.92 20.50 22.56
CA SER A 349 1.17 21.94 22.35
C SER A 349 2.50 22.19 21.66
N THR A 350 3.58 21.50 22.07
CA THR A 350 4.90 21.65 21.44
C THR A 350 4.88 21.23 19.98
N TYR A 351 4.23 20.11 19.64
CA TYR A 351 4.08 19.70 18.24
C TYR A 351 3.17 20.61 17.43
N HIS A 352 2.10 21.16 18.01
CA HIS A 352 1.20 22.08 17.30
C HIS A 352 1.87 23.43 17.00
N ASP A 353 2.69 23.94 17.91
CA ASP A 353 3.42 25.20 17.74
C ASP A 353 4.59 25.04 16.74
N GLU A 354 5.32 23.92 16.78
CA GLU A 354 6.30 23.57 15.74
C GLU A 354 5.65 23.42 14.35
N LEU A 355 4.44 22.85 14.28
CA LEU A 355 3.68 22.70 13.04
C LEU A 355 3.21 24.04 12.46
N LYS A 356 2.77 24.98 13.30
CA LYS A 356 2.45 26.34 12.86
C LYS A 356 3.69 27.06 12.34
N ALA A 357 4.84 26.91 12.99
CA ALA A 357 6.10 27.50 12.53
C ALA A 357 6.57 26.94 11.18
N ILE A 358 6.38 25.64 10.93
CA ILE A 358 6.72 24.99 9.66
C ILE A 358 5.73 25.38 8.54
N LEU A 359 4.42 25.39 8.80
CA LEU A 359 3.43 25.83 7.81
C LEU A 359 3.58 27.33 7.48
N PHE A 360 3.92 28.16 8.46
CA PHE A 360 4.21 29.57 8.26
C PHE A 360 5.47 29.78 7.40
N SER A 361 6.55 29.04 7.67
CA SER A 361 7.77 29.12 6.84
C SER A 361 7.54 28.62 5.41
N VAL A 362 6.77 27.55 5.21
CA VAL A 362 6.41 27.06 3.85
C VAL A 362 5.56 28.08 3.08
N ASN A 363 4.61 28.74 3.74
CA ASN A 363 3.82 29.82 3.11
C ASN A 363 4.63 31.09 2.84
N THR A 364 5.63 31.40 3.67
CA THR A 364 6.52 32.56 3.48
C THR A 364 7.47 32.35 2.31
N ILE A 365 7.96 31.11 2.11
CA ILE A 365 8.75 30.73 0.92
C ILE A 365 7.90 30.80 -0.36
N SER A 366 6.62 30.42 -0.30
CA SER A 366 5.69 30.59 -1.43
C SER A 366 5.42 32.07 -1.79
N HIS A 367 5.62 33.00 -0.86
CA HIS A 367 5.43 34.43 -1.11
C HIS A 367 6.70 35.10 -1.66
N PHE A 368 7.88 34.60 -1.28
CA PHE A 368 9.17 35.09 -1.80
C PHE A 368 9.53 34.59 -3.20
N ILE A 369 8.81 33.59 -3.74
CA ILE A 369 8.99 33.07 -5.11
C ILE A 369 8.02 33.76 -6.12
N ARG A 370 7.21 34.71 -5.66
CA ARG A 370 6.30 35.50 -6.51
C ARG A 370 6.78 36.92 -6.84
N TYR A 371 8.09 37.19 -6.70
CA TYR A 371 8.73 38.39 -7.24
C TYR A 371 9.93 38.03 -8.11
#